data_AF-A0A7C4U3S2-F1
#
_entry.id   AF-A0A7C4U3S2-F1
#
_cell.length_a   1.000
_cell.length_b   1.000
_cell.length_c   1.000
_cell.angle_alpha   90.00
_cell.angle_beta   90.00
_cell.angle_gamma   90.00
#
_symmetry.space_group_name_H-M   'P 1'
#
loop_
_entity.id
_entity.type
_entity.pdbx_description
1 polymer ?
#
loop_
_entity_poly.entity_id
_entity_poly.type
_entity_poly.pdbx_seq_one_letter_code
_entity_poly.pdbx_strand_id
1 'polypeptide(L)'
;MLIRNHLLLLFFFCISIVAHAQTSEVKYYNLVIDKLELPSCWKDTTASGEILLYINYDADRRVDHYEKVTLSVKSPTIIINKKMIDIKREDKINFWMSFTETGGKNPPPKDHFKINNLELTFENTFSAISEGKRTFHAKDLNHWDDFTGSKYVANVTLYWHLEPSKLQ
;
A
#
# COMPACT_ATOMS: atom_id res chain seq x y z
N MET A 1 37.01 -25.33 -44.75
CA MET A 1 37.44 -24.86 -43.41
C MET A 1 36.43 -23.87 -42.78
N LEU A 2 35.71 -23.05 -43.57
CA LEU A 2 34.71 -22.08 -43.09
C LEU A 2 33.55 -22.69 -42.26
N ILE A 3 32.98 -23.82 -42.71
CA ILE A 3 31.77 -24.42 -42.12
C ILE A 3 32.01 -24.88 -40.66
N ARG A 4 33.22 -25.35 -40.35
CA ARG A 4 33.58 -25.80 -38.98
C ARG A 4 33.60 -24.64 -37.98
N ASN A 5 34.04 -23.47 -38.41
CA ASN A 5 34.13 -22.29 -37.55
C ASN A 5 32.76 -21.69 -37.24
N HIS A 6 31.81 -21.73 -38.20
CA HIS A 6 30.45 -21.26 -37.98
C HIS A 6 29.65 -22.16 -37.03
N LEU A 7 29.83 -23.48 -37.12
CA LEU A 7 29.20 -24.44 -36.21
C LEU A 7 29.69 -24.28 -34.77
N LEU A 8 30.98 -24.05 -34.57
CA LEU A 8 31.57 -23.75 -33.25
C LEU A 8 31.00 -22.46 -32.66
N LEU A 9 30.89 -21.39 -33.46
CA LEU A 9 30.34 -20.11 -33.04
C LEU A 9 28.87 -20.23 -32.63
N LEU A 10 28.08 -20.99 -33.38
CA LEU A 10 26.67 -21.24 -33.08
C LEU A 10 26.51 -22.07 -31.80
N PHE A 11 27.40 -23.06 -31.58
CA PHE A 11 27.44 -23.85 -30.36
C PHE A 11 27.79 -23.00 -29.13
N PHE A 12 28.80 -22.12 -29.22
CA PHE A 12 29.11 -21.18 -28.15
C PHE A 12 28.00 -20.17 -27.88
N PHE A 13 27.29 -19.72 -28.92
CA PHE A 13 26.12 -18.84 -28.78
C PHE A 13 24.97 -19.55 -28.07
N CYS A 14 24.68 -20.82 -28.43
CA CYS A 14 23.68 -21.62 -27.74
C CYS A 14 24.05 -21.89 -26.26
N ILE A 15 25.31 -22.18 -25.95
CA ILE A 15 25.76 -22.36 -24.56
C ILE A 15 25.62 -21.06 -23.77
N SER A 16 25.95 -19.91 -24.36
CA SER A 16 25.82 -18.61 -23.67
C SER A 16 24.36 -18.20 -23.43
N ILE A 17 23.43 -18.56 -24.32
CA ILE A 17 21.99 -18.42 -24.10
C ILE A 17 21.51 -19.36 -22.99
N VAL A 18 21.93 -20.63 -23.01
CA VAL A 18 21.54 -21.62 -21.99
C VAL A 18 22.14 -21.28 -20.62
N ALA A 19 23.35 -20.73 -20.57
CA ALA A 19 23.99 -20.23 -19.35
C ALA A 19 23.32 -18.94 -18.81
N HIS A 20 22.78 -18.08 -19.69
CA HIS A 20 21.94 -16.95 -19.27
C HIS A 20 20.54 -17.39 -18.82
N ALA A 21 20.01 -18.50 -19.36
CA ALA A 21 18.74 -19.09 -18.95
C ALA A 21 18.86 -19.93 -17.66
N GLN A 22 20.09 -20.31 -17.27
CA GLN A 22 20.36 -20.94 -15.99
C GLN A 22 20.27 -19.90 -14.86
N THR A 23 19.09 -19.90 -14.24
CA THR A 23 18.80 -19.46 -12.87
C THR A 23 19.02 -17.98 -12.59
N SER A 24 18.10 -17.14 -13.05
CA SER A 24 17.68 -16.02 -12.20
C SER A 24 17.03 -16.62 -10.96
N GLU A 25 17.82 -16.84 -9.91
CA GLU A 25 17.35 -17.28 -8.61
C GLU A 25 16.20 -16.35 -8.17
N VAL A 26 15.00 -16.91 -8.03
CA VAL A 26 13.82 -16.14 -7.63
C VAL A 26 13.96 -15.83 -6.16
N LYS A 27 14.32 -14.59 -5.85
CA LYS A 27 14.48 -14.14 -4.46
C LYS A 27 13.15 -13.72 -3.88
N TYR A 28 12.75 -14.39 -2.80
CA TYR A 28 11.60 -14.01 -2.00
C TYR A 28 12.01 -13.10 -0.83
N TYR A 29 11.09 -12.23 -0.44
CA TYR A 29 11.24 -11.28 0.66
C TYR A 29 9.98 -11.28 1.52
N ASN A 30 10.13 -11.19 2.83
CA ASN A 30 9.02 -10.90 3.72
C ASN A 30 8.70 -9.40 3.60
N LEU A 31 7.52 -9.06 3.08
CA LEU A 31 7.04 -7.69 3.11
C LEU A 31 6.58 -7.35 4.52
N VAL A 32 7.07 -6.24 5.08
CA VAL A 32 6.65 -5.78 6.40
C VAL A 32 6.01 -4.41 6.26
N ILE A 33 4.79 -4.27 6.73
CA ILE A 33 4.12 -2.96 6.79
C ILE A 33 4.43 -2.31 8.11
N ASP A 34 5.11 -1.18 8.05
CA ASP A 34 5.58 -0.46 9.22
C ASP A 34 4.48 0.41 9.81
N LYS A 35 3.98 1.33 9.00
CA LYS A 35 3.04 2.36 9.44
C LYS A 35 2.19 2.94 8.31
N LEU A 36 1.10 3.57 8.72
CA LEU A 36 0.26 4.44 7.89
C LEU A 36 0.30 5.86 8.42
N GLU A 37 0.49 6.84 7.55
CA GLU A 37 0.22 8.25 7.83
C GLU A 37 -1.11 8.63 7.19
N LEU A 38 -2.07 8.96 8.05
CA LEU A 38 -3.45 9.26 7.66
C LEU A 38 -3.62 10.72 7.23
N PRO A 39 -4.68 11.04 6.45
CA PRO A 39 -4.98 12.41 6.09
C PRO A 39 -5.28 13.26 7.34
N SER A 40 -4.96 14.55 7.26
CA SER A 40 -5.26 15.53 8.31
C SER A 40 -6.54 16.30 8.03
N CYS A 41 -7.21 16.74 9.08
CA CYS A 41 -8.38 17.61 9.01
C CYS A 41 -8.01 19.11 9.00
N TRP A 42 -8.95 19.99 8.66
CA TRP A 42 -8.80 21.43 8.89
C TRP A 42 -8.65 21.68 10.40
N LYS A 43 -7.89 22.72 10.76
CA LYS A 43 -7.86 23.37 12.07
C LYS A 43 -9.22 23.28 12.82
N ASP A 44 -9.18 22.79 14.05
CA ASP A 44 -10.33 22.67 14.96
C ASP A 44 -11.37 21.59 14.60
N THR A 45 -11.15 20.76 13.58
CA THR A 45 -12.01 19.62 13.26
C THR A 45 -11.34 18.28 13.59
N THR A 46 -12.14 17.34 14.11
CA THR A 46 -11.73 15.95 14.34
C THR A 46 -12.78 14.98 13.83
N ALA A 47 -12.36 13.83 13.31
CA ALA A 47 -13.24 12.74 12.90
C ALA A 47 -12.77 11.42 13.52
N SER A 48 -13.58 10.84 14.40
CA SER A 48 -13.28 9.52 14.98
C SER A 48 -14.00 8.43 14.19
N GLY A 49 -13.28 7.36 13.90
CA GLY A 49 -13.81 6.29 13.05
C GLY A 49 -12.98 5.04 13.11
N GLU A 50 -13.32 4.13 12.21
CA GLU A 50 -12.72 2.81 12.06
C GLU A 50 -11.97 2.76 10.74
N ILE A 51 -10.77 2.19 10.76
CA ILE A 51 -9.99 1.88 9.58
C ILE A 51 -10.02 0.39 9.34
N LEU A 52 -10.29 0.03 8.09
CA LEU A 52 -10.12 -1.29 7.53
C LEU A 52 -9.05 -1.23 6.45
N LEU A 53 -7.94 -1.93 6.66
CA LEU A 53 -6.85 -2.05 5.70
C LEU A 53 -6.80 -3.49 5.18
N TYR A 54 -6.77 -3.61 3.85
CA TYR A 54 -6.49 -4.85 3.15
C TYR A 54 -5.29 -4.65 2.24
N ILE A 55 -4.27 -5.48 2.42
CA ILE A 55 -3.16 -5.56 1.47
C ILE A 55 -3.05 -7.00 1.02
N ASN A 56 -3.08 -7.21 -0.29
CA ASN A 56 -2.99 -8.54 -0.87
C ASN A 56 -2.10 -8.58 -2.11
N TYR A 57 -1.62 -9.79 -2.41
CA TYR A 57 -0.85 -10.11 -3.61
C TYR A 57 -1.67 -10.97 -4.58
N ASP A 58 -2.40 -11.95 -4.04
CA ASP A 58 -3.39 -12.77 -4.72
C ASP A 58 -4.66 -12.87 -3.86
N ALA A 59 -5.71 -13.49 -4.41
CA ALA A 59 -7.02 -13.57 -3.76
C ALA A 59 -6.99 -14.28 -2.39
N ASP A 60 -5.99 -15.14 -2.15
CA ASP A 60 -5.93 -16.03 -1.00
C ASP A 60 -5.00 -15.53 0.11
N ARG A 61 -4.08 -14.60 -0.19
CA ARG A 61 -3.05 -14.12 0.73
C ARG A 61 -3.21 -12.63 1.00
N ARG A 62 -3.94 -12.34 2.07
CA ARG A 62 -4.36 -11.00 2.51
C ARG A 62 -3.89 -10.70 3.94
N VAL A 63 -3.45 -9.48 4.16
CA VAL A 63 -3.27 -8.93 5.51
C VAL A 63 -4.40 -7.97 5.82
N ASP A 64 -5.06 -8.27 6.92
CA ASP A 64 -6.14 -7.46 7.47
C ASP A 64 -5.60 -6.69 8.67
N HIS A 65 -5.88 -5.40 8.70
CA HIS A 65 -5.69 -4.57 9.88
C HIS A 65 -6.94 -3.75 10.13
N TYR A 66 -7.38 -3.76 11.39
CA TYR A 66 -8.55 -3.04 11.84
C TYR A 66 -8.19 -2.21 13.06
N GLU A 67 -8.50 -0.93 13.03
CA GLU A 67 -8.17 -0.04 14.13
C GLU A 67 -9.13 1.14 14.25
N LYS A 68 -9.41 1.55 15.49
CA LYS A 68 -10.13 2.79 15.78
C LYS A 68 -9.14 3.94 15.82
N VAL A 69 -9.41 4.99 15.05
CA VAL A 69 -8.54 6.16 14.96
C VAL A 69 -9.32 7.45 15.04
N THR A 70 -8.62 8.55 15.30
CA THR A 70 -9.18 9.89 15.20
C THR A 70 -8.31 10.72 14.27
N LEU A 71 -8.90 11.17 13.16
CA LEU A 71 -8.32 12.16 12.27
C LEU A 71 -8.36 13.52 12.97
N SER A 72 -7.27 14.28 12.84
CA SER A 72 -7.10 15.57 13.48
C SER A 72 -6.27 16.51 12.61
N VAL A 73 -6.06 17.73 13.08
CA VAL A 73 -5.21 18.74 12.40
C VAL A 73 -3.80 18.22 12.12
N LYS A 74 -3.26 17.40 13.03
CA LYS A 74 -2.01 16.68 12.79
C LYS A 74 -2.34 15.32 12.21
N SER A 75 -1.73 14.98 11.07
CA SER A 75 -1.82 13.66 10.46
C SER A 75 -1.52 12.56 11.48
N PRO A 76 -2.51 11.73 11.82
CA PRO A 76 -2.27 10.61 12.71
C PRO A 76 -1.34 9.59 12.05
N THR A 77 -0.55 8.90 12.86
CA THR A 77 0.29 7.79 12.39
C THR A 77 -0.11 6.53 13.12
N ILE A 78 -0.47 5.50 12.35
CA ILE A 78 -0.72 4.16 12.87
C ILE A 78 0.54 3.34 12.71
N ILE A 79 1.01 2.70 13.77
CA ILE A 79 2.11 1.74 13.71
C ILE A 79 1.51 0.34 13.60
N ILE A 80 1.85 -0.37 12.53
CA ILE A 80 1.33 -1.71 12.22
C ILE A 80 2.39 -2.77 12.51
N ASN A 81 3.62 -2.58 12.01
CA ASN A 81 4.75 -3.52 12.12
C ASN A 81 4.36 -5.00 11.91
N LYS A 82 3.55 -5.27 10.88
CA LYS A 82 3.02 -6.60 10.61
C LYS A 82 3.74 -7.20 9.41
N LYS A 83 4.37 -8.36 9.64
CA LYS A 83 4.94 -9.17 8.57
C LYS A 83 3.82 -9.75 7.73
N MET A 84 3.94 -9.56 6.43
CA MET A 84 3.14 -10.23 5.43
C MET A 84 3.80 -11.55 5.04
N ILE A 85 3.14 -12.25 4.12
CA ILE A 85 3.70 -13.37 3.40
C ILE A 85 4.91 -12.98 2.54
N ASP A 86 5.69 -14.00 2.19
CA ASP A 86 6.81 -13.88 1.25
C ASP A 86 6.33 -13.47 -0.15
N ILE A 87 6.94 -12.41 -0.69
CA ILE A 87 6.68 -11.87 -2.03
C ILE A 87 7.96 -11.93 -2.88
N LYS A 88 7.80 -12.00 -4.20
CA LYS A 88 8.87 -11.75 -5.17
C LYS A 88 9.02 -10.27 -5.40
N ARG A 89 10.19 -9.85 -5.88
CA ARG A 89 10.51 -8.43 -6.09
C ARG A 89 9.62 -7.76 -7.14
N GLU A 90 9.25 -8.52 -8.16
CA GLU A 90 8.42 -8.11 -9.29
C GLU A 90 6.92 -8.15 -9.00
N ASP A 91 6.52 -8.67 -7.85
CA ASP A 91 5.11 -8.85 -7.51
C ASP A 91 4.39 -7.50 -7.40
N LYS A 92 3.12 -7.51 -7.82
CA LYS A 92 2.21 -6.40 -7.66
C LYS A 92 1.36 -6.61 -6.42
N ILE A 93 1.35 -5.60 -5.55
CA ILE A 93 0.63 -5.57 -4.29
C ILE A 93 -0.55 -4.63 -4.46
N ASN A 94 -1.74 -5.13 -4.14
CA ASN A 94 -2.93 -4.30 -4.05
C ASN A 94 -3.05 -3.75 -2.64
N PHE A 95 -3.28 -2.46 -2.57
CA PHE A 95 -3.58 -1.72 -1.36
C PHE A 95 -5.04 -1.28 -1.44
N TRP A 96 -5.81 -1.60 -0.40
CA TRP A 96 -7.12 -1.06 -0.18
C TRP A 96 -7.25 -0.62 1.28
N MET A 97 -7.81 0.56 1.50
CA MET A 97 -8.11 1.05 2.84
C MET A 97 -9.43 1.81 2.82
N SER A 98 -10.27 1.61 3.83
CA SER A 98 -11.41 2.48 4.11
C SER A 98 -11.31 3.06 5.51
N PHE A 99 -11.63 4.35 5.64
CA PHE A 99 -11.96 4.99 6.90
C PHE A 99 -13.46 5.27 6.91
N THR A 100 -14.16 4.82 7.96
CA THR A 100 -15.57 5.11 8.20
C THR A 100 -15.73 5.82 9.53
N GLU A 101 -16.28 7.04 9.52
CA GLU A 101 -16.60 7.79 10.75
C GLU A 101 -17.68 7.06 11.56
N THR A 102 -17.45 6.93 12.87
CA THR A 102 -18.35 6.25 13.81
C THR A 102 -18.76 7.14 14.99
N GLY A 103 -18.41 8.43 14.96
CA GLY A 103 -18.61 9.36 16.06
C GLY A 103 -18.94 10.78 15.59
N GLY A 104 -19.59 11.54 16.47
CA GLY A 104 -20.00 12.91 16.16
C GLY A 104 -18.83 13.90 16.05
N LYS A 105 -18.98 14.85 15.12
CA LYS A 105 -18.05 15.96 14.88
C LYS A 105 -17.83 16.81 16.13
N ASN A 106 -16.62 17.37 16.26
CA ASN A 106 -16.37 18.51 17.14
C ASN A 106 -15.60 19.62 16.40
N PRO A 107 -16.11 20.87 16.41
CA PRO A 107 -17.46 21.25 16.85
C PRO A 107 -18.53 20.75 15.85
N PRO A 108 -19.75 20.45 16.30
CA PRO A 108 -20.84 20.03 15.42
C PRO A 108 -21.28 21.18 14.49
N PRO A 109 -21.58 20.92 13.20
CA PRO A 109 -22.26 21.88 12.34
C PRO A 109 -23.61 22.24 12.95
N LYS A 110 -23.97 23.53 12.93
CA LYS A 110 -25.10 24.09 13.69
C LYS A 110 -26.47 23.45 13.42
N ASP A 111 -26.67 22.69 12.33
CA ASP A 111 -28.01 22.24 11.93
C ASP A 111 -28.13 20.78 11.42
N HIS A 112 -27.12 19.91 11.61
CA HIS A 112 -27.20 18.53 11.08
C HIS A 112 -26.71 17.45 12.06
N PHE A 113 -27.67 16.81 12.73
CA PHE A 113 -27.48 15.51 13.38
C PHE A 113 -27.41 14.40 12.31
N LYS A 114 -26.24 14.21 11.70
CA LYS A 114 -25.88 12.94 11.06
C LYS A 114 -24.52 12.52 11.59
N ILE A 115 -24.50 11.37 12.26
CA ILE A 115 -23.38 10.91 13.09
C ILE A 115 -22.31 10.16 12.27
N ASN A 116 -22.57 9.83 10.99
CA ASN A 116 -21.67 9.05 10.14
C ASN A 116 -21.67 9.61 8.70
N ASN A 117 -20.91 10.67 8.42
CA ASN A 117 -20.90 11.25 7.07
C ASN A 117 -19.57 11.04 6.35
N LEU A 118 -18.46 10.79 7.05
CA LEU A 118 -17.17 10.63 6.39
C LEU A 118 -16.86 9.17 6.04
N GLU A 119 -16.75 8.93 4.74
CA GLU A 119 -16.19 7.70 4.18
C GLU A 119 -15.06 8.05 3.21
N LEU A 120 -13.87 7.50 3.46
CA LEU A 120 -12.69 7.68 2.63
C LEU A 120 -12.19 6.32 2.18
N THR A 121 -12.24 6.07 0.88
CA THR A 121 -11.74 4.82 0.29
C THR A 121 -10.49 5.10 -0.52
N PHE A 122 -9.44 4.32 -0.30
CA PHE A 122 -8.15 4.40 -0.98
C PHE A 122 -7.86 3.05 -1.62
N GLU A 123 -7.52 3.05 -2.90
CA GLU A 123 -7.27 1.80 -3.64
C GLU A 123 -6.19 2.03 -4.70
N ASN A 124 -5.17 1.18 -4.73
CA ASN A 124 -4.17 1.19 -5.80
C ASN A 124 -3.32 -0.09 -5.82
N THR A 125 -2.58 -0.30 -6.90
CA THR A 125 -1.60 -1.37 -7.04
C THR A 125 -0.19 -0.80 -7.15
N PHE A 126 0.77 -1.40 -6.44
CA PHE A 126 2.18 -0.99 -6.44
C PHE A 126 3.15 -2.17 -6.39
N SER A 127 4.43 -1.92 -6.69
CA SER A 127 5.49 -2.93 -6.57
C SER A 127 6.41 -2.57 -5.41
N ALA A 128 6.66 -3.50 -4.50
CA ALA A 128 7.59 -3.33 -3.37
C ALA A 128 8.97 -3.86 -3.76
N ILE A 129 9.69 -3.10 -4.60
CA ILE A 129 11.02 -3.51 -5.12
C ILE A 129 12.13 -3.31 -4.06
N SER A 130 11.89 -2.45 -3.08
CA SER A 130 12.75 -2.12 -1.94
C SER A 130 11.90 -1.62 -0.78
N GLU A 131 12.54 -1.27 0.34
CA GLU A 131 11.96 -0.37 1.32
C GLU A 131 11.41 0.87 0.62
N GLY A 132 10.27 1.34 1.09
CA GLY A 132 9.56 2.37 0.38
C GLY A 132 8.46 3.02 1.17
N LYS A 133 8.02 4.14 0.58
CA LYS A 133 6.83 4.84 0.98
C LYS A 133 6.02 5.16 -0.26
N ARG A 134 4.70 5.08 -0.17
CA ARG A 134 3.80 5.45 -1.26
C ARG A 134 2.58 6.16 -0.72
N THR A 135 2.25 7.28 -1.35
CA THR A 135 1.06 8.05 -1.07
C THR A 135 -0.05 7.63 -2.02
N PHE A 136 -1.25 7.44 -1.47
CA PHE A 136 -2.46 7.08 -2.19
C PHE A 136 -3.49 8.18 -1.97
N HIS A 137 -4.07 8.63 -3.07
CA HIS A 137 -5.18 9.56 -3.06
C HIS A 137 -6.47 8.78 -2.81
N ALA A 138 -7.40 9.36 -2.06
CA ALA A 138 -8.72 8.79 -1.91
C ALA A 138 -9.41 8.72 -3.28
N LYS A 139 -9.98 7.55 -3.57
CA LYS A 139 -10.80 7.26 -4.74
C LYS A 139 -12.21 7.83 -4.56
N ASP A 140 -12.76 7.62 -3.37
CA ASP A 140 -14.09 8.08 -2.98
C ASP A 140 -13.95 8.99 -1.75
N LEU A 141 -14.58 10.17 -1.83
CA LEU A 141 -14.42 11.29 -0.90
C LEU A 141 -15.78 11.79 -0.41
N ASN A 142 -16.54 10.91 0.24
CA ASN A 142 -17.87 11.28 0.73
C ASN A 142 -17.74 12.24 1.91
N HIS A 143 -18.29 13.45 1.75
CA HIS A 143 -18.32 14.50 2.76
C HIS A 143 -16.94 15.02 3.24
N TRP A 144 -15.84 14.69 2.57
CA TRP A 144 -14.49 15.14 2.98
C TRP A 144 -14.35 16.67 3.05
N ASP A 145 -14.98 17.40 2.12
CA ASP A 145 -14.97 18.86 2.10
C ASP A 145 -15.56 19.48 3.37
N ASP A 146 -16.45 18.76 4.07
CA ASP A 146 -16.99 19.20 5.36
C ASP A 146 -15.93 19.17 6.48
N PHE A 147 -14.83 18.42 6.30
CA PHE A 147 -13.75 18.23 7.28
C PHE A 147 -12.49 19.02 6.96
N THR A 148 -12.27 19.32 5.68
CA THR A 148 -11.05 20.03 5.24
C THR A 148 -11.29 21.32 4.49
N GLY A 149 -12.54 21.64 4.15
CA GLY A 149 -12.84 22.64 3.14
C GLY A 149 -12.42 22.18 1.74
N SER A 150 -12.94 22.85 0.72
CA SER A 150 -12.87 22.46 -0.70
C SER A 150 -11.47 22.50 -1.35
N LYS A 151 -10.39 22.58 -0.57
CA LYS A 151 -9.02 22.80 -1.06
C LYS A 151 -8.05 21.65 -0.77
N TYR A 152 -8.48 20.59 -0.09
CA TYR A 152 -7.57 19.53 0.36
C TYR A 152 -7.96 18.17 -0.21
N VAL A 153 -6.96 17.44 -0.65
CA VAL A 153 -7.11 16.05 -1.11
C VAL A 153 -6.79 15.12 0.06
N ALA A 154 -7.68 14.17 0.35
CA ALA A 154 -7.41 13.13 1.35
C ALA A 154 -6.34 12.18 0.80
N ASN A 155 -5.20 12.11 1.49
CA ASN A 155 -4.08 11.27 1.14
C ASN A 155 -3.70 10.37 2.32
N VAL A 156 -3.43 9.09 2.04
CA VAL A 156 -2.79 8.18 2.99
C VAL A 156 -1.42 7.80 2.49
N THR A 157 -0.42 7.73 3.36
CA THR A 157 0.92 7.26 3.01
C THR A 157 1.26 5.97 3.74
N LEU A 158 1.52 4.91 2.98
CA LEU A 158 1.99 3.61 3.48
C LEU A 158 3.51 3.57 3.51
N TYR A 159 4.07 3.00 4.56
CA TYR A 159 5.49 2.72 4.71
C TYR A 159 5.70 1.22 4.89
N TRP A 160 6.72 0.70 4.20
CA TRP A 160 7.07 -0.72 4.28
C TRP A 160 8.58 -0.93 4.11
N HIS A 161 9.03 -2.09 4.57
CA HIS A 161 10.36 -2.62 4.27
C HIS A 161 10.30 -4.08 3.85
N LEU A 162 11.44 -4.59 3.38
CA LEU A 162 11.61 -5.98 2.97
C LEU A 162 12.64 -6.65 3.87
N GLU A 163 12.26 -7.76 4.48
CA GLU A 163 13.19 -8.64 5.18
C GLU A 163 13.56 -9.85 4.30
N PRO A 164 14.75 -10.45 4.47
CA PRO A 164 15.09 -11.69 3.79
C PRO A 164 14.08 -12.80 4.08
N SER A 165 13.64 -13.51 3.04
CA SER A 165 12.83 -14.71 3.22
C SER A 165 13.68 -15.93 3.59
N LYS A 166 13.05 -16.88 4.30
CA LYS A 166 13.58 -18.23 4.48
C LYS A 166 13.33 -19.13 3.27
N LEU A 167 12.42 -18.72 2.38
CA LEU A 167 12.18 -19.32 1.07
C LEU A 167 13.22 -18.75 0.09
N GLN A 168 14.46 -19.24 0.16
CA GLN A 168 15.46 -18.99 -0.87
C GLN A 168 15.54 -20.21 -1.79
#